data_AF-A0A9P3PGD1-F1
#
_entry.id   AF-A0A9P3PGD1-F1
#
_cell.length_a   1.000
_cell.length_b   1.000
_cell.length_c   1.000
_cell.angle_alpha   90.00
_cell.angle_beta   90.00
_cell.angle_gamma   90.00
#
_symmetry.space_group_name_H-M   'P 1'
#
loop_
_entity.id
_entity.type
_entity.pdbx_description
1 polymer ?
#
loop_
_entity_poly.entity_id
_entity_poly.type
_entity_poly.pdbx_seq_one_letter_code
_entity_poly.pdbx_strand_id
1 'polypeptide(L)'
;MYKTLSLGFVLGLISQVTVVNAVAGVTTFNDYGTQSTVACPGFSPSNSQGNGIFAAAMSDLSPLWTGSPCQGTKSASNCNGHGGCINCAGPACPNEQQCGHCFNVRCTGSLDGETSGACSGRTIKVKIIDACPATHPANYCKTAAFGGTVPDREACEAVGVNALDIATTARSALSSFQGNLNIDI
;
A
#
# COMPACT_ATOMS: atom_id res chain seq x y z
N MET A 1 48.78 -21.70 50.99
CA MET A 1 48.23 -22.44 49.84
C MET A 1 46.90 -21.82 49.46
N TYR A 2 46.79 -21.33 48.23
CA TYR A 2 45.75 -20.43 47.73
C TYR A 2 44.41 -21.15 47.50
N LYS A 3 43.30 -20.56 47.98
CA LYS A 3 41.94 -20.95 47.61
C LYS A 3 41.57 -20.21 46.32
N THR A 4 41.37 -20.96 45.23
CA THR A 4 40.92 -20.44 43.94
C THR A 4 39.43 -20.13 44.01
N LEU A 5 39.07 -18.86 43.78
CA LEU A 5 37.70 -18.38 43.67
C LEU A 5 37.25 -18.54 42.21
N SER A 6 36.28 -19.41 41.95
CA SER A 6 35.71 -19.60 40.62
C SER A 6 34.71 -18.48 40.32
N LEU A 7 35.10 -17.53 39.47
CA LEU A 7 34.24 -16.45 38.98
C LEU A 7 33.34 -17.01 37.85
N GLY A 8 32.07 -17.23 38.15
CA GLY A 8 31.07 -17.65 37.17
C GLY A 8 30.78 -16.53 36.17
N PHE A 9 31.15 -16.73 34.91
CA PHE A 9 30.83 -15.86 33.80
C PHE A 9 29.35 -16.04 33.43
N VAL A 10 28.50 -15.05 33.75
CA VAL A 10 27.13 -14.98 33.23
C VAL A 10 27.20 -14.34 31.83
N LEU A 11 27.18 -15.18 30.78
CA LEU A 11 26.97 -14.70 29.41
C LEU A 11 25.51 -14.24 29.26
N GLY A 12 25.29 -12.93 29.22
CA GLY A 12 24.01 -12.35 28.84
C GLY A 12 23.75 -12.53 27.34
N LEU A 13 22.66 -13.22 27.00
CA LEU A 13 22.07 -13.24 25.66
C LEU A 13 21.49 -11.85 25.36
N ILE A 14 22.27 -10.99 24.69
CA ILE A 14 21.75 -9.77 24.08
C ILE A 14 21.04 -10.20 22.80
N SER A 15 19.72 -10.40 22.89
CA SER A 15 18.87 -10.58 21.72
C SER A 15 18.97 -9.33 20.85
N GLN A 16 19.43 -9.48 19.61
CA GLN A 16 19.44 -8.43 18.60
C GLN A 16 18.00 -7.99 18.36
N VAL A 17 17.60 -6.83 18.90
CA VAL A 17 16.35 -6.18 18.53
C VAL A 17 16.60 -5.59 17.14
N THR A 18 16.17 -6.28 16.09
CA THR A 18 16.07 -5.69 14.76
C THR A 18 15.03 -4.58 14.84
N VAL A 19 15.48 -3.34 14.89
CA VAL A 19 14.62 -2.16 14.73
C VAL A 19 14.14 -2.19 13.29
N VAL A 20 12.91 -2.66 13.06
CA VAL A 20 12.25 -2.51 11.76
C VAL A 20 11.82 -1.04 11.70
N ASN A 21 12.44 -0.26 10.82
CA ASN A 21 12.06 1.13 10.62
C ASN A 21 10.77 1.14 9.80
N ALA A 22 9.70 1.69 10.39
CA ALA A 22 8.49 2.00 9.65
C ALA A 22 8.81 3.02 8.56
N VAL A 23 8.27 2.82 7.36
CA VAL A 23 8.38 3.80 6.27
C VAL A 23 7.05 4.51 6.08
N ALA A 24 7.10 5.82 5.87
CA ALA A 24 5.91 6.62 5.63
C ALA A 24 5.28 6.25 4.27
N GLY A 25 3.95 6.27 4.24
CA GLY A 25 3.15 6.03 3.06
C GLY A 25 1.80 6.72 3.13
N VAL A 26 1.01 6.51 2.09
CA VAL A 26 -0.37 6.98 2.02
C VAL A 26 -1.27 5.83 1.58
N THR A 27 -2.54 5.92 1.91
CA THR A 27 -3.52 4.93 1.45
C THR A 27 -4.74 5.55 0.81
N THR A 28 -5.16 4.94 -0.29
CA THR A 28 -6.51 5.02 -0.81
C THR A 28 -7.28 3.75 -0.49
N PHE A 29 -8.59 3.76 -0.74
CA PHE A 29 -9.42 2.59 -0.46
C PHE A 29 -10.20 2.14 -1.68
N ASN A 30 -10.12 0.84 -1.95
CA ASN A 30 -10.75 0.20 -3.09
C ASN A 30 -11.56 -1.04 -2.67
N ASP A 31 -12.67 -1.28 -3.36
CA ASP A 31 -13.50 -2.46 -3.17
C ASP A 31 -13.12 -3.54 -4.19
N TYR A 32 -12.19 -4.40 -3.82
CA TYR A 32 -11.72 -5.50 -4.65
C TYR A 32 -12.84 -6.49 -4.99
N GLY A 33 -13.90 -6.59 -4.17
CA GLY A 33 -15.03 -7.49 -4.44
C GLY A 33 -15.85 -7.10 -5.69
N THR A 34 -15.67 -5.89 -6.20
CA THR A 34 -16.33 -5.40 -7.42
C THR A 34 -15.51 -5.65 -8.70
N GLN A 35 -14.29 -6.14 -8.55
CA GLN A 35 -13.37 -6.36 -9.67
C GLN A 35 -13.49 -7.79 -10.20
N SER A 36 -13.24 -7.97 -11.51
CA SER A 36 -13.23 -9.29 -12.14
C SER A 36 -11.89 -10.01 -11.98
N THR A 37 -10.79 -9.27 -11.83
CA THR A 37 -9.42 -9.78 -11.76
C THR A 37 -8.52 -8.83 -10.97
N VAL A 38 -7.35 -9.32 -10.56
CA VAL A 38 -6.25 -8.54 -9.98
C VAL A 38 -4.94 -8.86 -10.71
N ALA A 39 -3.93 -7.99 -10.60
CA ALA A 39 -2.65 -8.14 -11.28
C ALA A 39 -1.87 -9.38 -10.83
N CYS A 40 -1.99 -9.79 -9.56
CA CYS A 40 -1.22 -10.93 -9.05
C CYS A 40 -1.84 -12.29 -9.43
N PRO A 41 -1.12 -13.14 -10.17
CA PRO A 41 -1.61 -14.48 -10.52
C PRO A 41 -1.91 -15.34 -9.29
N GLY A 42 -3.03 -16.06 -9.33
CA GLY A 42 -3.43 -16.98 -8.26
C GLY A 42 -4.16 -16.32 -7.08
N PHE A 43 -4.35 -15.00 -7.10
CA PHE A 43 -5.16 -14.29 -6.11
C PHE A 43 -6.55 -13.97 -6.68
N SER A 44 -7.57 -14.05 -5.82
CA SER A 44 -8.93 -13.64 -6.15
C SER A 44 -9.18 -12.17 -5.79
N PRO A 45 -9.96 -11.43 -6.59
CA PRO A 45 -10.40 -10.06 -6.27
C PRO A 45 -11.36 -10.07 -5.07
N SER A 46 -10.80 -10.01 -3.86
CA SER A 46 -11.52 -10.08 -2.58
C SER A 46 -10.90 -9.14 -1.57
N ASN A 47 -11.74 -8.42 -0.82
CA ASN A 47 -11.30 -7.52 0.26
C ASN A 47 -10.58 -8.25 1.41
N SER A 48 -10.82 -9.56 1.57
CA SER A 48 -10.19 -10.41 2.59
C SER A 48 -9.32 -11.48 1.96
N GLN A 49 -8.13 -11.65 2.53
CA GLN A 49 -7.12 -12.66 2.17
C GLN A 49 -7.00 -13.75 3.25
N GLY A 50 -8.03 -13.87 4.10
CA GLY A 50 -8.10 -14.82 5.22
C GLY A 50 -7.37 -14.32 6.49
N ASN A 51 -7.72 -14.89 7.65
CA ASN A 51 -7.03 -14.66 8.92
C ASN A 51 -6.86 -13.18 9.33
N GLY A 52 -7.84 -12.34 9.00
CA GLY A 52 -7.80 -10.90 9.30
C GLY A 52 -6.79 -10.11 8.45
N ILE A 53 -6.37 -10.66 7.31
CA ILE A 53 -5.49 -10.00 6.33
C ILE A 53 -6.35 -9.35 5.26
N PHE A 54 -6.13 -8.06 5.03
CA PHE A 54 -6.84 -7.29 4.01
C PHE A 54 -6.10 -7.32 2.68
N ALA A 55 -6.83 -7.23 1.57
CA ALA A 55 -6.21 -7.04 0.27
C ALA A 55 -5.65 -5.62 0.12
N ALA A 56 -4.59 -5.49 -0.67
CA ALA A 56 -4.06 -4.20 -1.10
C ALA A 56 -3.38 -4.30 -2.47
N ALA A 57 -3.23 -3.14 -3.11
CA ALA A 57 -2.37 -2.92 -4.24
C ALA A 57 -1.23 -1.97 -3.87
N MET A 58 -0.03 -2.20 -4.39
CA MET A 58 1.10 -1.31 -4.20
C MET A 58 1.37 -0.52 -5.48
N SER A 59 1.69 0.78 -5.34
CA SER A 59 2.17 1.56 -6.48
C SER A 59 3.46 0.97 -7.05
N ASP A 60 3.53 0.87 -8.38
CA ASP A 60 4.74 0.42 -9.10
C ASP A 60 5.88 1.46 -9.07
N LEU A 61 5.63 2.63 -8.48
CA LEU A 61 6.61 3.69 -8.19
C LEU A 61 7.00 3.77 -6.71
N SER A 62 6.48 2.87 -5.87
CA SER A 62 6.82 2.79 -4.45
C SER A 62 8.29 2.42 -4.25
N PRO A 63 9.00 3.04 -3.30
CA PRO A 63 10.31 2.56 -2.86
C PRO A 63 10.33 1.11 -2.34
N LEU A 64 9.18 0.62 -1.88
CA LEU A 64 9.02 -0.77 -1.48
C LEU A 64 8.78 -1.70 -2.68
N TRP A 65 8.45 -1.20 -3.87
CA TRP A 65 8.25 -2.03 -5.05
C TRP A 65 9.51 -2.84 -5.38
N THR A 66 9.33 -4.11 -5.72
CA THR A 66 10.42 -4.98 -6.18
C THR A 66 10.05 -5.52 -7.56
N GLY A 67 10.98 -5.39 -8.52
CA GLY A 67 10.74 -5.68 -9.93
C GLY A 67 10.78 -4.44 -10.81
N SER A 68 10.49 -4.60 -12.10
CA SER A 68 10.30 -3.44 -12.99
C SER A 68 8.93 -2.80 -12.75
N PRO A 69 8.75 -1.50 -13.00
CA PRO A 69 7.42 -0.90 -13.11
C PRO A 69 6.54 -1.64 -14.12
N CYS A 70 5.23 -1.48 -14.00
CA CYS A 70 4.29 -2.10 -14.92
C CYS A 70 4.40 -1.47 -16.32
N GLN A 71 4.12 -2.27 -17.36
CA GLN A 71 4.37 -1.90 -18.75
C GLN A 71 3.19 -1.16 -19.37
N GLY A 72 3.28 0.17 -19.49
CA GLY A 72 2.25 0.98 -20.13
C GLY A 72 2.73 2.36 -20.55
N THR A 73 1.82 3.10 -21.21
CA THR A 73 2.04 4.47 -21.67
C THR A 73 0.83 5.32 -21.32
N LYS A 74 1.08 6.49 -20.72
CA LYS A 74 0.02 7.47 -20.44
C LYS A 74 -0.48 8.09 -21.74
N SER A 75 -1.79 8.09 -21.95
CA SER A 75 -2.44 8.78 -23.08
C SER A 75 -3.72 9.46 -22.66
N ALA A 76 -3.84 10.75 -22.99
CA ALA A 76 -5.05 11.54 -22.76
C ALA A 76 -6.26 11.03 -23.56
N SER A 77 -6.03 10.31 -24.67
CA SER A 77 -7.11 9.66 -25.44
C SER A 77 -7.88 8.61 -24.64
N ASN A 78 -7.30 8.10 -23.56
CA ASN A 78 -7.95 7.13 -22.68
C ASN A 78 -8.74 7.78 -21.55
N CYS A 79 -8.74 9.12 -21.44
CA CYS A 79 -9.38 9.86 -20.36
C CYS A 79 -10.59 10.66 -20.87
N ASN A 80 -11.61 10.79 -20.02
CA ASN A 80 -12.82 11.57 -20.33
C ASN A 80 -12.68 13.07 -19.99
N GLY A 81 -11.51 13.50 -19.52
CA GLY A 81 -11.25 14.88 -19.10
C GLY A 81 -11.88 15.29 -17.77
N HIS A 82 -12.46 14.34 -17.03
CA HIS A 82 -13.23 14.55 -15.79
C HIS A 82 -12.87 13.50 -14.73
N GLY A 83 -11.61 13.07 -14.68
CA GLY A 83 -11.12 12.09 -13.69
C GLY A 83 -11.39 10.62 -14.03
N GLY A 84 -12.05 10.32 -15.14
CA GLY A 84 -12.42 8.95 -15.54
C GLY A 84 -11.69 8.46 -16.77
N CYS A 85 -11.54 7.14 -16.88
CA CYS A 85 -11.05 6.48 -18.09
C CYS A 85 -12.20 6.10 -19.05
N ILE A 86 -11.99 6.30 -20.34
CA ILE A 86 -12.86 5.83 -21.44
C ILE A 86 -12.54 4.37 -21.76
N ASN A 87 -11.24 4.07 -21.87
CA ASN A 87 -10.72 2.72 -22.00
C ASN A 87 -9.81 2.46 -20.79
N CYS A 88 -10.31 1.66 -19.86
CA CYS A 88 -9.63 1.36 -18.61
C CYS A 88 -8.78 0.09 -18.71
N ALA A 89 -8.39 -0.34 -19.92
CA ALA A 89 -7.44 -1.42 -20.08
C ALA A 89 -6.09 -1.03 -19.46
N GLY A 90 -5.58 -1.92 -18.61
CA GLY A 90 -4.38 -1.69 -17.81
C GLY A 90 -3.10 -2.21 -18.43
N PRO A 91 -1.95 -1.66 -18.03
CA PRO A 91 -0.65 -2.27 -18.29
C PRO A 91 -0.56 -3.66 -17.64
N ALA A 92 0.25 -4.53 -18.23
CA ALA A 92 0.65 -5.77 -17.57
C ALA A 92 1.75 -5.49 -16.54
N CYS A 93 1.75 -6.20 -15.43
CA CYS A 93 2.80 -6.17 -14.40
C CYS A 93 3.56 -7.50 -14.32
N PRO A 94 4.16 -8.01 -15.43
CA PRO A 94 4.69 -9.37 -15.50
C PRO A 94 5.90 -9.62 -14.59
N ASN A 95 6.57 -8.56 -14.14
CA ASN A 95 7.74 -8.61 -13.27
C ASN A 95 7.43 -8.11 -11.85
N GLU A 96 6.16 -7.98 -11.47
CA GLU A 96 5.80 -7.64 -10.10
C GLU A 96 6.26 -8.75 -9.15
N GLN A 97 7.08 -8.39 -8.16
CA GLN A 97 7.57 -9.32 -7.15
C GLN A 97 6.94 -9.09 -5.78
N GLN A 98 5.96 -8.18 -5.67
CA GLN A 98 5.25 -7.92 -4.42
C GLN A 98 4.06 -8.85 -4.17
N CYS A 99 3.59 -9.57 -5.18
CA CYS A 99 2.47 -10.48 -5.06
C CYS A 99 2.62 -11.47 -3.90
N GLY A 100 1.64 -11.46 -3.00
CA GLY A 100 1.58 -12.32 -1.82
C GLY A 100 2.34 -11.83 -0.60
N HIS A 101 3.18 -10.80 -0.72
CA HIS A 101 3.87 -10.21 0.43
C HIS A 101 2.88 -9.50 1.34
N CYS A 102 3.12 -9.63 2.66
CA CYS A 102 2.31 -8.99 3.68
C CYS A 102 3.06 -7.79 4.29
N PHE A 103 2.32 -6.72 4.52
CA PHE A 103 2.83 -5.52 5.19
C PHE A 103 1.97 -5.22 6.42
N ASN A 104 2.62 -4.70 7.46
CA ASN A 104 1.94 -4.18 8.63
C ASN A 104 1.63 -2.71 8.37
N VAL A 105 0.38 -2.29 8.51
CA VAL A 105 -0.01 -0.91 8.22
C VAL A 105 -0.64 -0.28 9.44
N ARG A 106 -0.23 0.94 9.77
CA ARG A 106 -0.79 1.73 10.87
C ARG A 106 -1.14 3.14 10.40
N CYS A 107 -2.33 3.61 10.76
CA CYS A 107 -2.72 5.01 10.54
C CYS A 107 -1.89 5.96 11.40
N THR A 108 -1.38 7.04 10.79
CA THR A 108 -0.65 8.12 11.46
C THR A 108 -1.38 9.47 11.39
N GLY A 109 -2.36 9.63 10.48
CA GLY A 109 -3.25 10.78 10.45
C GLY A 109 -4.17 10.78 9.23
N SER A 110 -5.05 11.78 9.14
CA SER A 110 -5.80 12.06 7.91
C SER A 110 -4.85 12.62 6.84
N LEU A 111 -4.98 12.15 5.61
CA LEU A 111 -4.24 12.66 4.45
C LEU A 111 -4.81 13.99 3.96
N ASP A 112 -6.12 14.16 4.13
CA ASP A 112 -6.92 15.28 3.65
C ASP A 112 -7.12 16.39 4.70
N GLY A 113 -6.43 16.28 5.83
CA GLY A 113 -6.48 17.27 6.91
C GLY A 113 -7.79 17.28 7.71
N GLU A 114 -8.52 16.16 7.71
CA GLU A 114 -9.73 16.03 8.52
C GLU A 114 -9.42 16.24 10.01
N THR A 115 -10.22 17.09 10.65
CA THR A 115 -10.11 17.39 12.09
C THR A 115 -11.07 16.58 12.95
N SER A 116 -12.00 15.86 12.33
CA SER A 116 -12.95 14.97 12.99
C SER A 116 -12.62 13.51 12.67
N GLY A 117 -12.58 12.67 13.70
CA GLY A 117 -12.09 11.30 13.58
C GLY A 117 -10.69 11.13 14.17
N ALA A 118 -10.21 9.89 14.21
CA ALA A 118 -8.89 9.56 14.72
C ALA A 118 -8.39 8.24 14.13
N CYS A 119 -7.06 8.09 14.09
CA CYS A 119 -6.45 6.78 13.93
C CYS A 119 -6.82 5.88 15.12
N SER A 120 -7.09 4.60 14.85
CA SER A 120 -7.45 3.63 15.88
C SER A 120 -6.27 3.24 16.79
N GLY A 121 -5.05 3.54 16.36
CA GLY A 121 -3.80 3.09 16.99
C GLY A 121 -3.45 1.62 16.70
N ARG A 122 -4.30 0.89 15.95
CA ARG A 122 -4.07 -0.50 15.59
C ARG A 122 -3.16 -0.62 14.37
N THR A 123 -2.34 -1.67 14.38
CA THR A 123 -1.64 -2.15 13.20
C THR A 123 -2.46 -3.27 12.58
N ILE A 124 -2.78 -3.14 11.29
CA ILE A 124 -3.43 -4.19 10.51
C ILE A 124 -2.39 -4.89 9.64
N LYS A 125 -2.77 -6.04 9.07
CA LYS A 125 -1.98 -6.70 8.04
C LYS A 125 -2.68 -6.60 6.70
N VAL A 126 -1.96 -6.14 5.69
CA VAL A 126 -2.41 -6.16 4.30
C VAL A 126 -1.56 -7.15 3.52
N LYS A 127 -2.11 -7.72 2.44
CA LYS A 127 -1.39 -8.55 1.49
C LYS A 127 -1.54 -7.96 0.11
N ILE A 128 -0.41 -7.81 -0.59
CA ILE A 128 -0.41 -7.33 -1.97
C ILE A 128 -0.98 -8.44 -2.86
N ILE A 129 -2.11 -8.15 -3.49
CA ILE A 129 -2.77 -9.05 -4.46
C ILE A 129 -2.95 -8.39 -5.81
N ASP A 130 -2.60 -7.13 -5.94
CA ASP A 130 -2.81 -6.31 -7.11
C ASP A 130 -1.72 -5.24 -7.20
N ALA A 131 -1.61 -4.60 -8.34
CA ALA A 131 -0.71 -3.48 -8.56
C ALA A 131 -1.51 -2.19 -8.73
N CYS A 132 -0.90 -1.06 -8.41
CA CYS A 132 -1.45 0.26 -8.71
C CYS A 132 -0.52 0.99 -9.69
N PRO A 133 -0.63 0.73 -11.01
CA PRO A 133 0.35 1.21 -11.97
C PRO A 133 0.17 2.69 -12.28
N ALA A 134 1.26 3.45 -12.30
CA ALA A 134 1.27 4.85 -12.76
C ALA A 134 0.95 5.01 -14.26
N THR A 135 0.89 3.91 -15.01
CA THR A 135 0.57 3.91 -16.44
C THR A 135 -0.81 3.32 -16.73
N HIS A 136 -1.60 3.00 -15.70
CA HIS A 136 -2.97 2.53 -15.85
C HIS A 136 -3.93 3.72 -16.02
N PRO A 137 -4.82 3.76 -17.03
CA PRO A 137 -5.76 4.87 -17.23
C PRO A 137 -6.66 5.15 -16.03
N ALA A 138 -7.11 4.10 -15.33
CA ALA A 138 -7.85 4.25 -14.07
C ALA A 138 -7.08 4.99 -12.95
N ASN A 139 -5.78 5.21 -13.10
CA ASN A 139 -4.94 5.92 -12.15
C ASN A 139 -4.58 7.30 -12.69
N TYR A 140 -3.82 7.38 -13.80
CA TYR A 140 -3.38 8.68 -14.32
C TYR A 140 -4.54 9.57 -14.79
N CYS A 141 -5.68 9.03 -15.25
CA CYS A 141 -6.81 9.88 -15.66
C CYS A 141 -7.45 10.61 -14.47
N LYS A 142 -7.21 10.17 -13.23
CA LYS A 142 -7.72 10.83 -12.01
C LYS A 142 -6.96 12.11 -11.67
N THR A 143 -5.78 12.34 -12.27
CA THR A 143 -4.94 13.50 -11.93
C THR A 143 -5.28 14.75 -12.74
N ALA A 144 -4.86 15.90 -12.23
CA ALA A 144 -5.11 17.20 -12.86
C ALA A 144 -4.56 17.29 -14.29
N ALA A 145 -3.45 16.61 -14.59
CA ALA A 145 -2.87 16.57 -15.93
C ALA A 145 -3.82 15.99 -16.99
N PHE A 146 -4.84 15.22 -16.57
CA PHE A 146 -5.81 14.56 -17.43
C PHE A 146 -7.26 14.98 -17.11
N GLY A 147 -7.45 16.11 -16.42
CA GLY A 147 -8.75 16.69 -16.09
C GLY A 147 -9.43 16.10 -14.85
N GLY A 148 -8.74 15.30 -14.06
CA GLY A 148 -9.19 14.86 -12.75
C GLY A 148 -8.80 15.82 -11.61
N THR A 149 -9.07 15.40 -10.38
CA THR A 149 -8.85 16.19 -9.16
C THR A 149 -8.03 15.46 -8.09
N VAL A 150 -7.68 14.20 -8.32
CA VAL A 150 -6.94 13.38 -7.36
C VAL A 150 -5.46 13.75 -7.41
N PRO A 151 -4.81 14.06 -6.28
CA PRO A 151 -3.38 14.31 -6.24
C PRO A 151 -2.56 13.08 -6.68
N ASP A 152 -1.42 13.30 -7.33
CA ASP A 152 -0.57 12.22 -7.86
C ASP A 152 -0.19 11.16 -6.80
N ARG A 153 0.00 11.59 -5.55
CA ARG A 153 0.35 10.70 -4.41
C ARG A 153 -0.78 9.71 -4.05
N GLU A 154 -2.03 10.03 -4.41
CA GLU A 154 -3.22 9.21 -4.17
C GLU A 154 -3.66 8.47 -5.43
N ALA A 155 -3.17 8.88 -6.60
CA ALA A 155 -3.41 8.21 -7.87
C ALA A 155 -2.31 7.19 -8.23
N CYS A 156 -1.38 6.87 -7.32
CA CYS A 156 -0.21 6.02 -7.59
C CYS A 156 0.75 6.57 -8.66
N GLU A 157 0.70 7.87 -8.90
CA GLU A 157 1.47 8.58 -9.94
C GLU A 157 2.74 9.25 -9.39
N ALA A 158 2.84 9.43 -8.07
CA ALA A 158 3.96 10.10 -7.44
C ALA A 158 5.15 9.15 -7.22
N VAL A 159 6.29 9.46 -7.85
CA VAL A 159 7.55 8.74 -7.66
C VAL A 159 8.02 8.85 -6.21
N GLY A 160 8.41 7.72 -5.61
CA GLY A 160 8.99 7.69 -4.27
C GLY A 160 7.97 7.69 -3.14
N VAL A 161 6.68 7.61 -3.45
CA VAL A 161 5.60 7.51 -2.46
C VAL A 161 5.20 6.05 -2.28
N ASN A 162 5.18 5.58 -1.03
CA ASN A 162 4.58 4.28 -0.69
C ASN A 162 3.05 4.41 -0.67
N ALA A 163 2.43 4.41 -1.84
CA ALA A 163 0.97 4.43 -1.98
C ALA A 163 0.43 2.99 -1.96
N LEU A 164 -0.48 2.72 -1.02
CA LEU A 164 -1.24 1.48 -0.93
C LEU A 164 -2.72 1.73 -1.19
N ASP A 165 -3.27 1.09 -2.20
CA ASP A 165 -4.73 1.01 -2.34
C ASP A 165 -5.22 -0.17 -1.49
N ILE A 166 -5.90 0.08 -0.37
CA ILE A 166 -6.24 -0.95 0.62
C ILE A 166 -7.73 -1.28 0.52
N ALA A 167 -8.10 -2.54 0.77
CA ALA A 167 -9.49 -2.95 0.82
C ALA A 167 -10.34 -2.02 1.72
N THR A 168 -11.48 -1.54 1.22
CA THR A 168 -12.39 -0.63 1.95
C THR A 168 -12.80 -1.15 3.32
N THR A 169 -12.89 -2.48 3.49
CA THR A 169 -13.21 -3.13 4.78
C THR A 169 -12.16 -2.90 5.86
N ALA A 170 -10.92 -2.54 5.49
CA ALA A 170 -9.84 -2.24 6.44
C ALA A 170 -9.99 -0.87 7.11
N ARG A 171 -10.76 0.05 6.49
CA ARG A 171 -10.87 1.45 6.91
C ARG A 171 -11.22 1.60 8.39
N SER A 172 -12.28 0.91 8.84
CA SER A 172 -12.74 0.97 10.24
C SER A 172 -11.74 0.36 11.23
N ALA A 173 -10.85 -0.52 10.78
CA ALA A 173 -9.79 -1.06 11.62
C ALA A 173 -8.63 -0.06 11.79
N LEU A 174 -8.38 0.79 10.77
CA LEU A 174 -7.31 1.79 10.78
C LEU A 174 -7.72 3.12 11.43
N SER A 175 -8.93 3.62 11.17
CA SER A 175 -9.36 4.94 11.63
C SER A 175 -10.87 5.16 11.55
N SER A 176 -11.34 6.25 12.16
CA SER A 176 -12.69 6.81 11.94
C SER A 176 -12.73 7.99 10.96
N PHE A 177 -11.60 8.36 10.35
CA PHE A 177 -11.54 9.33 9.26
C PHE A 177 -12.31 8.84 8.03
N GLN A 178 -12.94 9.76 7.29
CA GLN A 178 -13.71 9.47 6.09
C GLN A 178 -12.84 9.45 4.83
N GLY A 179 -11.75 10.24 4.81
CA GLY A 179 -10.84 10.42 3.69
C GLY A 179 -9.66 9.44 3.69
N ASN A 180 -8.67 9.74 2.86
CA ASN A 180 -7.46 8.93 2.75
C ASN A 180 -6.56 9.13 3.98
N LEU A 181 -5.62 8.21 4.23
CA LEU A 181 -4.81 8.24 5.45
C LEU A 181 -3.32 8.39 5.14
N ASN A 182 -2.63 9.13 6.01
CA ASN A 182 -1.19 8.94 6.20
C ASN A 182 -0.99 7.63 6.98
N ILE A 183 -0.02 6.83 6.57
CA ILE A 183 0.27 5.53 7.16
C ILE A 183 1.76 5.30 7.37
N ASP A 184 2.05 4.40 8.31
CA ASP A 184 3.33 3.72 8.46
C ASP A 184 3.21 2.28 7.95
N ILE A 185 4.23 1.81 7.25
CA ILE A 185 4.35 0.46 6.65
C ILE A 185 5.58 -0.26 7.19
#